data_AF-A0A9E1RZ56-F1
#
_entry.id   AF-A0A9E1RZ56-F1
#
_cell.length_a   1.000
_cell.length_b   1.000
_cell.length_c   1.000
_cell.angle_alpha   90.00
_cell.angle_beta   90.00
_cell.angle_gamma   90.00
#
_symmetry.space_group_name_H-M   'P 1'
#
loop_
_entity.id
_entity.type
_entity.pdbx_description
1 polymer ?
#
loop_
_entity_poly.entity_id
_entity_poly.type
_entity_poly.pdbx_seq_one_letter_code
_entity_poly.pdbx_strand_id
1 'polypeptide(L)'
;MCAECHRGESEIWQGTKHATSFKTVHKDKKGKEIAKATGEKSMKRNATCVQCHYTEVSKKAGAKAKPKAGPSCESCHGASSDWFALHNDYGGPSVKAAEETAGHKTERLAAATAAGMRWPSDKYGVAENCMECHGLANPNVEADKLAIMLDSGHPTVADWELVRYSQGSVRHRFYPPDMTVNAEMSAAEAAELFVIGQAAKLVSAVTAAGRSDSAKFKEFQEARAAAARDALGKVGAASALLANPTADEARALVAAIQGQDLSGEVGGMLPAKDSYK
;
A
#
# COMPACT_ATOMS: atom_id res chain seq x y z
N MET A 1 -0.01 -3.96 20.68
CA MET A 1 -0.15 -5.25 19.97
C MET A 1 0.96 -5.44 18.93
N CYS A 2 0.85 -4.95 17.68
CA CYS A 2 1.88 -5.25 16.64
C CYS A 2 3.32 -4.88 17.07
N ALA A 3 3.50 -3.71 17.69
CA ALA A 3 4.81 -3.21 18.14
C ALA A 3 5.49 -4.03 19.25
N GLU A 4 4.75 -4.92 19.94
CA GLU A 4 5.34 -5.78 20.97
C GLU A 4 6.24 -6.86 20.36
N CYS A 5 5.88 -7.33 19.16
CA CYS A 5 6.60 -8.33 18.37
C CYS A 5 7.45 -7.72 17.25
N HIS A 6 6.99 -6.61 16.65
CA HIS A 6 7.62 -5.93 15.50
C HIS A 6 8.21 -4.58 15.91
N ARG A 7 9.25 -4.61 16.76
CA ARG A 7 9.83 -3.40 17.35
C ARG A 7 10.57 -2.55 16.31
N GLY A 8 11.42 -3.17 15.50
CA GLY A 8 12.19 -2.46 14.47
C GLY A 8 11.27 -1.78 13.44
N GLU A 9 10.24 -2.48 13.00
CA GLU A 9 9.23 -1.95 12.10
C GLU A 9 8.44 -0.79 12.74
N SER A 10 8.09 -0.92 14.03
CA SER A 10 7.38 0.13 14.76
C SER A 10 8.22 1.39 14.93
N GLU A 11 9.51 1.26 15.22
CA GLU A 11 10.43 2.39 15.35
C GLU A 11 10.56 3.17 14.04
N ILE A 12 10.70 2.46 12.90
CA ILE A 12 10.66 3.09 11.58
C ILE A 12 9.33 3.82 11.38
N TRP A 13 8.19 3.14 11.60
CA TRP A 13 6.87 3.71 11.38
C TRP A 13 6.68 5.03 12.15
N GLN A 14 7.13 5.11 13.42
CA GLN A 14 6.99 6.31 14.25
C GLN A 14 7.63 7.56 13.63
N GLY A 15 8.69 7.39 12.84
CA GLY A 15 9.36 8.48 12.11
C GLY A 15 8.65 8.95 10.84
N THR A 16 7.65 8.21 10.36
CA THR A 16 7.04 8.45 9.04
C THR A 16 6.02 9.59 9.03
N LYS A 17 5.70 10.08 7.83
CA LYS A 17 4.54 10.97 7.63
C LYS A 17 3.22 10.30 7.99
N HIS A 18 3.11 8.99 7.82
CA HIS A 18 1.93 8.24 8.25
C HIS A 18 1.68 8.38 9.76
N ALA A 19 2.68 8.11 10.60
CA ALA A 19 2.55 8.26 12.05
C ALA A 19 2.34 9.72 12.47
N THR A 20 3.18 10.63 11.98
CA THR A 20 3.21 12.03 12.42
C THR A 20 1.98 12.83 11.97
N SER A 21 1.39 12.50 10.80
CA SER A 21 0.23 13.21 10.24
C SER A 21 -1.01 13.16 11.14
N PHE A 22 -1.14 12.15 12.01
CA PHE A 22 -2.26 12.00 12.93
C PHE A 22 -2.51 13.26 13.76
N LYS A 23 -1.44 13.97 14.14
CA LYS A 23 -1.48 15.16 14.99
C LYS A 23 -1.71 16.46 14.22
N THR A 24 -1.51 16.46 12.90
CA THR A 24 -1.39 17.68 12.09
C THR A 24 -2.42 17.78 10.96
N VAL A 25 -2.66 16.71 10.18
CA VAL A 25 -3.43 16.79 8.92
C VAL A 25 -4.86 17.32 9.12
N HIS A 26 -5.55 16.89 10.19
CA HIS A 26 -6.90 17.33 10.53
C HIS A 26 -7.01 18.78 11.02
N LYS A 27 -5.88 19.45 11.25
CA LYS A 27 -5.83 20.85 11.67
C LYS A 27 -5.65 21.78 10.48
N ASP A 28 -5.14 21.27 9.37
CA ASP A 28 -4.90 22.02 8.14
C ASP A 28 -6.18 22.69 7.64
N LYS A 29 -6.06 23.93 7.17
CA LYS A 29 -7.21 24.72 6.71
C LYS A 29 -7.78 24.14 5.42
N LYS A 30 -6.91 23.81 4.47
CA LYS A 30 -7.30 23.25 3.17
C LYS A 30 -7.90 21.86 3.34
N GLY A 31 -7.33 21.03 4.21
CA GLY A 31 -7.86 19.72 4.57
C GLY A 31 -9.29 19.79 5.14
N LYS A 32 -9.60 20.80 5.97
CA LYS A 32 -10.97 21.01 6.49
C LYS A 32 -11.95 21.47 5.41
N GLU A 33 -11.51 22.26 4.45
CA GLU A 33 -12.32 22.68 3.30
C GLU A 33 -12.67 21.48 2.42
N ILE A 34 -11.67 20.65 2.08
CA ILE A 34 -11.87 19.43 1.30
C ILE A 34 -12.79 18.47 2.05
N ALA A 35 -12.57 18.26 3.35
CA ALA A 35 -13.43 17.39 4.16
C ALA A 35 -14.88 17.89 4.18
N LYS A 36 -15.10 19.21 4.29
CA LYS A 36 -16.45 19.79 4.19
C LYS A 36 -17.07 19.52 2.82
N ALA A 37 -16.30 19.65 1.74
CA ALA A 37 -16.77 19.39 0.37
C ALA A 37 -17.16 17.92 0.15
N THR A 38 -16.49 16.98 0.82
CA THR A 38 -16.83 15.55 0.71
C THR A 38 -17.94 15.09 1.66
N GLY A 39 -18.31 15.90 2.66
CA GLY A 39 -19.55 15.73 3.43
C GLY A 39 -19.46 16.11 4.91
N GLU A 40 -18.27 16.11 5.51
CA GLU A 40 -18.09 16.35 6.95
C GLU A 40 -16.84 17.20 7.20
N LYS A 41 -16.99 18.32 7.92
CA LYS A 41 -15.86 19.25 8.22
C LYS A 41 -14.73 18.59 9.00
N SER A 42 -15.04 17.58 9.81
CA SER A 42 -14.06 16.87 10.63
C SER A 42 -13.54 15.65 9.87
N MET A 43 -12.27 15.69 9.42
CA MET A 43 -11.63 14.53 8.78
C MET A 43 -11.79 13.22 9.58
N LYS A 44 -11.67 13.29 10.92
CA LYS A 44 -11.81 12.12 11.81
C LYS A 44 -13.22 11.52 11.90
N ARG A 45 -14.22 12.19 11.33
CA ARG A 45 -15.62 11.70 11.28
C ARG A 45 -16.11 11.57 9.83
N ASN A 46 -15.27 11.96 8.87
CA ASN A 46 -15.63 11.95 7.47
C ASN A 46 -15.29 10.57 6.90
N ALA A 47 -16.32 9.85 6.45
CA ALA A 47 -16.20 8.48 5.96
C ALA A 47 -15.23 8.35 4.77
N THR A 48 -15.05 9.41 3.98
CA THR A 48 -14.05 9.48 2.90
C THR A 48 -12.64 9.65 3.46
N CYS A 49 -12.43 10.63 4.35
CA CYS A 49 -11.09 10.96 4.83
C CYS A 49 -10.47 9.83 5.67
N VAL A 50 -11.29 9.07 6.42
CA VAL A 50 -10.80 7.97 7.27
C VAL A 50 -10.22 6.82 6.47
N GLN A 51 -10.59 6.64 5.20
CA GLN A 51 -10.07 5.55 4.36
C GLN A 51 -8.57 5.68 4.09
N CYS A 52 -8.02 6.90 4.08
CA CYS A 52 -6.62 7.13 3.69
C CYS A 52 -5.76 7.74 4.80
N HIS A 53 -6.36 8.42 5.79
CA HIS A 53 -5.60 9.22 6.76
C HIS A 53 -5.56 8.66 8.18
N TYR A 54 -6.30 7.59 8.49
CA TYR A 54 -6.39 7.08 9.85
C TYR A 54 -6.44 5.55 9.87
N THR A 55 -5.88 4.98 10.93
CA THR A 55 -6.27 3.64 11.37
C THR A 55 -7.33 3.78 12.45
N GLU A 56 -8.48 3.17 12.20
CA GLU A 56 -9.60 3.14 13.15
C GLU A 56 -9.55 1.88 14.01
N VAL A 57 -9.82 2.04 15.30
CA VAL A 57 -9.85 0.92 16.26
C VAL A 57 -11.18 0.90 16.98
N SER A 58 -11.75 -0.29 17.08
CA SER A 58 -12.94 -0.57 17.88
C SER A 58 -12.54 -1.08 19.26
N LYS A 59 -13.21 -0.60 20.31
CA LYS A 59 -12.93 -1.06 21.69
C LYS A 59 -13.34 -2.51 21.95
N LYS A 60 -14.31 -3.01 21.19
CA LYS A 60 -14.86 -4.37 21.23
C LYS A 60 -15.58 -4.66 19.93
N ALA A 61 -15.83 -5.94 19.63
CA ALA A 61 -16.61 -6.36 18.48
C ALA A 61 -17.98 -5.63 18.44
N GLY A 62 -18.37 -5.16 17.25
CA GLY A 62 -19.62 -4.43 17.03
C GLY A 62 -19.65 -2.98 17.56
N ALA A 63 -18.61 -2.50 18.26
CA ALA A 63 -18.54 -1.10 18.66
C ALA A 63 -18.10 -0.20 17.50
N LYS A 64 -18.54 1.06 17.52
CA LYS A 64 -18.10 2.07 16.56
C LYS A 64 -16.59 2.26 16.61
N ALA A 65 -15.93 2.04 15.47
CA ALA A 65 -14.52 2.30 15.27
C ALA A 65 -14.23 3.81 15.39
N LYS A 66 -13.04 4.16 15.89
CA LYS A 66 -12.60 5.56 16.00
C LYS A 66 -11.15 5.70 15.55
N PRO A 67 -10.76 6.80 14.89
CA PRO A 67 -9.37 7.07 14.56
C PRO A 67 -8.47 7.08 15.80
N LYS A 68 -7.42 6.25 15.81
CA LYS A 68 -6.45 6.16 16.91
C LYS A 68 -5.02 6.52 16.51
N ALA A 69 -4.69 6.32 15.24
CA ALA A 69 -3.42 6.70 14.65
C ALA A 69 -3.66 7.27 13.25
N GLY A 70 -2.60 7.79 12.63
CA GLY A 70 -2.57 7.95 11.17
C GLY A 70 -2.53 6.57 10.51
N PRO A 71 -2.24 6.45 9.22
CA PRO A 71 -2.03 5.14 8.62
C PRO A 71 -0.96 4.37 9.42
N SER A 72 -1.28 3.16 9.87
CA SER A 72 -0.42 2.37 10.75
C SER A 72 -0.32 0.94 10.25
N CYS A 73 0.16 0.01 11.08
CA CYS A 73 0.41 -1.37 10.67
C CYS A 73 -0.80 -1.97 9.93
N GLU A 74 -1.99 -1.82 10.50
CA GLU A 74 -3.23 -2.39 9.95
C GLU A 74 -3.70 -1.72 8.66
N SER A 75 -3.23 -0.51 8.35
CA SER A 75 -3.51 0.16 7.07
C SER A 75 -2.76 -0.46 5.90
N CYS A 76 -1.69 -1.22 6.16
CA CYS A 76 -0.94 -1.96 5.12
C CYS A 76 -1.08 -3.49 5.28
N HIS A 77 -1.21 -3.98 6.51
CA HIS A 77 -1.28 -5.42 6.83
C HIS A 77 -2.71 -5.94 7.03
N GLY A 78 -3.73 -5.08 6.88
CA GLY A 78 -5.13 -5.42 7.13
C GLY A 78 -5.52 -5.29 8.60
N ALA A 79 -6.83 -5.18 8.87
CA ALA A 79 -7.38 -5.08 10.21
C ALA A 79 -7.08 -6.35 11.01
N SER A 80 -6.42 -6.22 12.17
CA SER A 80 -5.81 -7.36 12.86
C SER A 80 -6.77 -8.22 13.68
N SER A 81 -8.04 -7.82 13.85
CA SER A 81 -8.98 -8.51 14.74
C SER A 81 -9.12 -9.99 14.43
N ASP A 82 -9.09 -10.34 13.14
CA ASP A 82 -9.45 -11.68 12.68
C ASP A 82 -8.21 -12.54 12.41
N TRP A 83 -7.07 -11.91 12.08
CA TRP A 83 -5.84 -12.64 11.75
C TRP A 83 -4.77 -12.61 12.86
N PHE A 84 -4.85 -11.74 13.87
CA PHE A 84 -3.77 -11.61 14.87
C PHE A 84 -3.49 -12.92 15.61
N ALA A 85 -4.54 -13.61 16.06
CA ALA A 85 -4.39 -14.88 16.76
C ALA A 85 -3.81 -15.96 15.84
N LEU A 86 -4.27 -16.02 14.59
CA LEU A 86 -3.77 -16.96 13.57
C LEU A 86 -2.30 -16.70 13.26
N HIS A 87 -1.92 -15.44 13.08
CA HIS A 87 -0.54 -15.03 12.81
C HIS A 87 0.43 -15.47 13.91
N ASN A 88 -0.02 -15.45 15.17
CA ASN A 88 0.79 -15.73 16.35
C ASN A 88 0.72 -17.20 16.84
N ASP A 89 -0.08 -18.06 16.21
CA ASP A 89 -0.09 -19.50 16.54
C ASP A 89 1.04 -20.18 15.77
N TYR A 90 2.00 -20.86 16.41
CA TYR A 90 3.07 -21.60 15.70
C TYR A 90 2.89 -23.12 15.78
N GLY A 91 1.69 -23.58 16.15
CA GLY A 91 1.38 -25.00 16.36
C GLY A 91 1.11 -25.32 17.83
N GLY A 92 0.71 -24.31 18.61
CA GLY A 92 0.43 -24.43 20.04
C GLY A 92 1.14 -23.39 20.93
N PRO A 93 0.70 -23.26 22.19
CA PRO A 93 1.09 -22.14 23.07
C PRO A 93 2.56 -22.12 23.49
N SER A 94 3.28 -23.22 23.33
CA SER A 94 4.69 -23.36 23.70
C SER A 94 5.62 -23.51 22.51
N VAL A 95 5.10 -23.53 21.28
CA VAL A 95 5.90 -23.69 20.07
C VAL A 95 6.43 -22.34 19.63
N LYS A 96 7.74 -22.20 19.46
CA LYS A 96 8.35 -20.97 18.94
C LYS A 96 8.32 -20.97 17.42
N ALA A 97 8.43 -19.79 16.82
CA ALA A 97 8.51 -19.63 15.37
C ALA A 97 9.61 -20.48 14.69
N ALA A 98 10.74 -20.69 15.38
CA ALA A 98 11.84 -21.52 14.87
C ALA A 98 11.57 -23.04 14.92
N GLU A 99 10.55 -23.45 15.68
CA GLU A 99 10.16 -24.85 15.91
C GLU A 99 8.89 -25.22 15.12
N GLU A 100 8.29 -24.25 14.42
CA GLU A 100 7.10 -24.44 13.61
C GLU A 100 7.35 -25.45 12.48
N THR A 101 6.45 -26.42 12.32
CA THR A 101 6.52 -27.38 11.21
C THR A 101 6.17 -26.73 9.88
N ALA A 102 6.73 -27.23 8.78
CA ALA A 102 6.41 -26.71 7.43
C ALA A 102 4.91 -26.81 7.07
N GLY A 103 4.24 -27.87 7.53
CA GLY A 103 2.80 -28.06 7.34
C GLY A 103 1.99 -26.99 8.06
N HIS A 104 2.24 -26.83 9.37
CA HIS A 104 1.57 -25.80 10.16
C HIS A 104 1.81 -24.39 9.61
N LYS A 105 3.06 -24.08 9.21
CA LYS A 105 3.40 -22.80 8.59
C LYS A 105 2.55 -22.53 7.36
N THR A 106 2.38 -23.51 6.49
CA THR A 106 1.57 -23.38 5.27
C THR A 106 0.11 -23.09 5.61
N GLU A 107 -0.47 -23.84 6.55
CA GLU A 107 -1.85 -23.67 7.01
C GLU A 107 -2.07 -22.31 7.65
N ARG A 108 -1.15 -21.89 8.53
CA ARG A 108 -1.20 -20.59 9.21
C ARG A 108 -1.14 -19.42 8.24
N LEU A 109 -0.20 -19.43 7.30
CA LEU A 109 -0.06 -18.37 6.31
C LEU A 109 -1.33 -18.25 5.48
N ALA A 110 -1.92 -19.39 5.06
CA ALA A 110 -3.17 -19.41 4.31
C ALA A 110 -4.35 -18.91 5.16
N ALA A 111 -4.48 -19.36 6.41
CA ALA A 111 -5.56 -18.97 7.31
C ALA A 111 -5.52 -17.47 7.65
N ALA A 112 -4.34 -16.94 7.97
CA ALA A 112 -4.17 -15.50 8.23
C ALA A 112 -4.46 -14.66 6.99
N THR A 113 -4.05 -15.12 5.79
CA THR A 113 -4.38 -14.46 4.52
C THR A 113 -5.89 -14.45 4.28
N ALA A 114 -6.56 -15.58 4.49
CA ALA A 114 -8.02 -15.69 4.35
C ALA A 114 -8.78 -14.81 5.35
N ALA A 115 -8.20 -14.58 6.54
CA ALA A 115 -8.69 -13.65 7.55
C ALA A 115 -8.32 -12.17 7.27
N GLY A 116 -7.73 -11.87 6.11
CA GLY A 116 -7.48 -10.50 5.64
C GLY A 116 -6.08 -9.94 5.96
N MET A 117 -5.14 -10.77 6.42
CA MET A 117 -3.75 -10.35 6.60
C MET A 117 -3.10 -10.13 5.23
N ARG A 118 -2.48 -8.96 5.05
CA ARG A 118 -1.62 -8.68 3.87
C ARG A 118 -0.16 -8.92 4.25
N TRP A 119 0.44 -9.92 3.62
CA TRP A 119 1.84 -10.28 3.82
C TRP A 119 2.77 -9.40 2.99
N PRO A 120 3.95 -9.00 3.51
CA PRO A 120 4.97 -8.31 2.71
C PRO A 120 5.44 -9.11 1.48
N SER A 121 5.26 -10.43 1.48
CA SER A 121 5.58 -11.30 0.36
C SER A 121 4.58 -11.17 -0.81
N ASP A 122 3.35 -10.71 -0.57
CA ASP A 122 2.42 -10.31 -1.65
C ASP A 122 2.78 -8.90 -2.14
N LYS A 123 3.90 -8.81 -2.87
CA LYS A 123 4.44 -7.54 -3.37
C LYS A 123 3.41 -6.73 -4.18
N TYR A 124 2.59 -7.41 -4.99
CA TYR A 124 1.52 -6.74 -5.75
C TYR A 124 0.41 -6.23 -4.83
N GLY A 125 -0.09 -7.05 -3.91
CA GLY A 125 -1.12 -6.63 -2.95
C GLY A 125 -0.69 -5.45 -2.07
N VAL A 126 0.60 -5.36 -1.73
CA VAL A 126 1.18 -4.20 -1.03
C VAL A 126 1.21 -2.98 -1.95
N ALA A 127 1.69 -3.12 -3.19
CA ALA A 127 1.74 -2.04 -4.17
C ALA A 127 0.34 -1.48 -4.49
N GLU A 128 -0.64 -2.36 -4.66
CA GLU A 128 -2.05 -2.03 -4.88
C GLU A 128 -2.63 -1.24 -3.71
N ASN A 129 -2.38 -1.68 -2.47
CA ASN A 129 -2.82 -0.97 -1.26
C ASN A 129 -2.26 0.47 -1.20
N CYS A 130 -1.00 0.67 -1.60
CA CYS A 130 -0.44 2.03 -1.68
C CYS A 130 -1.21 2.91 -2.67
N MET A 131 -1.63 2.36 -3.81
CA MET A 131 -2.36 3.09 -4.85
C MET A 131 -3.78 3.47 -4.46
N GLU A 132 -4.42 2.74 -3.54
CA GLU A 132 -5.74 3.12 -3.02
C GLU A 132 -5.72 4.57 -2.52
N CYS A 133 -4.68 4.93 -1.76
CA CYS A 133 -4.52 6.28 -1.21
C CYS A 133 -3.73 7.21 -2.14
N HIS A 134 -2.54 6.80 -2.57
CA HIS A 134 -1.61 7.66 -3.32
C HIS A 134 -1.98 7.80 -4.80
N GLY A 135 -2.76 6.85 -5.33
CA GLY A 135 -3.34 6.90 -6.67
C GLY A 135 -4.75 7.49 -6.71
N LEU A 136 -5.29 7.92 -5.57
CA LEU A 136 -6.67 8.39 -5.45
C LEU A 136 -7.67 7.39 -6.05
N ALA A 137 -7.47 6.10 -5.73
CA ALA A 137 -8.15 4.96 -6.35
C ALA A 137 -8.88 4.05 -5.35
N ASN A 138 -8.98 4.46 -4.07
CA ASN A 138 -9.54 3.65 -3.00
C ASN A 138 -10.96 3.14 -3.36
N PRO A 139 -11.20 1.82 -3.34
CA PRO A 139 -12.51 1.25 -3.70
C PRO A 139 -13.60 1.58 -2.67
N ASN A 140 -13.23 1.85 -1.42
CA ASN A 140 -14.15 2.19 -0.32
C ASN A 140 -14.52 3.68 -0.28
N VAL A 141 -14.06 4.46 -1.26
CA VAL A 141 -14.44 5.86 -1.44
C VAL A 141 -15.24 5.99 -2.72
N GLU A 142 -16.44 6.56 -2.61
CA GLU A 142 -17.28 6.88 -3.77
C GLU A 142 -16.53 7.77 -4.78
N ALA A 143 -16.73 7.49 -6.07
CA ALA A 143 -15.94 8.10 -7.13
C ALA A 143 -16.21 9.61 -7.29
N ASP A 144 -17.41 10.06 -6.96
CA ASP A 144 -17.76 11.48 -6.86
C ASP A 144 -16.94 12.18 -5.78
N LYS A 145 -16.68 11.53 -4.63
CA LYS A 145 -15.86 12.06 -3.55
C LYS A 145 -14.40 12.14 -3.94
N LEU A 146 -13.87 11.14 -4.65
CA LEU A 146 -12.51 11.19 -5.21
C LEU A 146 -12.35 12.38 -6.18
N ALA A 147 -13.32 12.59 -7.07
CA ALA A 147 -13.33 13.74 -7.97
C ALA A 147 -13.44 15.08 -7.22
N ILE A 148 -14.35 15.20 -6.25
CA ILE A 148 -14.50 16.39 -5.40
C ILE A 148 -13.19 16.72 -4.67
N MET A 149 -12.48 15.71 -4.16
CA MET A 149 -11.18 15.91 -3.53
C MET A 149 -10.18 16.52 -4.52
N LEU A 150 -10.06 15.96 -5.72
CA LEU A 150 -9.17 16.47 -6.76
C LEU A 150 -9.54 17.90 -7.21
N ASP A 151 -10.83 18.18 -7.38
CA ASP A 151 -11.34 19.51 -7.75
C ASP A 151 -11.09 20.54 -6.65
N SER A 152 -11.23 20.11 -5.41
CA SER A 152 -10.97 20.93 -4.23
C SER A 152 -9.47 21.12 -3.94
N GLY A 153 -8.58 20.57 -4.77
CA GLY A 153 -7.13 20.72 -4.61
C GLY A 153 -6.53 19.82 -3.53
N HIS A 154 -7.08 18.62 -3.35
CA HIS A 154 -6.41 17.59 -2.56
C HIS A 154 -5.02 17.32 -3.16
N PRO A 155 -3.96 17.27 -2.34
CA PRO A 155 -2.62 16.99 -2.84
C PRO A 155 -2.59 15.68 -3.62
N THR A 156 -2.05 15.73 -4.83
CA THR A 156 -1.66 14.56 -5.60
C THR A 156 -0.14 14.51 -5.63
N VAL A 157 0.42 13.31 -5.55
CA VAL A 157 1.86 13.11 -5.68
C VAL A 157 2.07 12.54 -7.08
N ALA A 158 2.19 13.43 -8.07
CA ALA A 158 2.30 13.05 -9.49
C ALA A 158 3.52 12.15 -9.76
N ASP A 159 4.59 12.36 -9.00
CA ASP A 159 5.84 11.59 -9.01
C ASP A 159 5.88 10.50 -7.92
N TRP A 160 4.71 10.05 -7.44
CA TRP A 160 4.66 8.91 -6.52
C TRP A 160 5.21 7.68 -7.21
N GLU A 161 6.15 7.00 -6.55
CA GLU A 161 6.81 5.81 -7.06
C GLU A 161 7.09 4.86 -5.87
N LEU A 162 6.79 3.57 -6.05
CA LEU A 162 6.80 2.57 -4.99
C LEU A 162 8.19 2.35 -4.39
N VAL A 163 9.24 2.24 -5.20
CA VAL A 163 10.63 2.07 -4.72
C VAL A 163 11.05 3.27 -3.88
N ARG A 164 10.76 4.48 -4.36
CA ARG A 164 11.13 5.74 -3.67
C ARG A 164 10.62 5.82 -2.23
N TYR A 165 9.38 5.40 -2.00
CA TYR A 165 8.77 5.42 -0.66
C TYR A 165 9.11 4.16 0.14
N SER A 166 9.04 2.97 -0.49
CA SER A 166 9.30 1.69 0.18
C SER A 166 10.75 1.53 0.63
N GLN A 167 11.70 2.14 -0.07
CA GLN A 167 13.12 2.13 0.28
C GLN A 167 13.56 3.38 1.06
N GLY A 168 12.68 4.38 1.17
CA GLY A 168 12.87 5.59 1.98
C GLY A 168 12.20 5.48 3.34
N SER A 169 11.12 6.23 3.54
CA SER A 169 10.43 6.44 4.82
C SER A 169 9.84 5.18 5.40
N VAL A 170 9.32 4.28 4.57
CA VAL A 170 8.62 3.08 5.05
C VAL A 170 9.45 1.81 4.91
N ARG A 171 10.77 1.89 4.70
CA ARG A 171 11.61 0.69 4.65
C ARG A 171 11.69 0.03 6.03
N HIS A 172 11.12 -1.17 6.17
CA HIS A 172 11.17 -1.96 7.41
C HIS A 172 11.43 -3.44 7.09
N ARG A 173 12.54 -3.69 6.41
CA ARG A 173 12.88 -4.98 5.79
C ARG A 173 13.69 -5.87 6.76
N PHE A 174 13.07 -6.25 7.88
CA PHE A 174 13.66 -7.11 8.91
C PHE A 174 13.27 -8.57 8.67
N TYR A 175 14.08 -9.32 7.93
CA TYR A 175 13.77 -10.70 7.52
C TYR A 175 14.89 -11.69 7.84
N PRO A 176 14.58 -12.99 8.02
CA PRO A 176 15.61 -14.02 8.11
C PRO A 176 16.60 -13.96 6.93
N PRO A 177 17.89 -14.27 7.15
CA PRO A 177 18.47 -14.80 8.39
C PRO A 177 18.74 -13.76 9.49
N ASP A 178 18.72 -12.46 9.17
CA ASP A 178 19.03 -11.38 10.11
C ASP A 178 17.86 -10.39 10.24
N MET A 179 17.03 -10.62 11.25
CA MET A 179 15.89 -9.77 11.57
C MET A 179 16.27 -8.52 12.39
N THR A 180 17.57 -8.25 12.59
CA THR A 180 18.04 -7.05 13.29
C THR A 180 18.40 -5.91 12.33
N VAL A 181 18.50 -6.21 11.03
CA VAL A 181 18.90 -5.25 10.00
C VAL A 181 17.70 -4.86 9.15
N ASN A 182 17.51 -3.56 8.99
CA ASN A 182 16.57 -3.00 8.02
C ASN A 182 17.23 -3.00 6.62
N ALA A 183 17.19 -4.17 5.97
CA ALA A 183 17.99 -4.42 4.76
C ALA A 183 17.60 -3.52 3.58
N GLU A 184 18.59 -3.01 2.85
CA GLU A 184 18.33 -2.36 1.56
C GLU A 184 17.97 -3.39 0.50
N MET A 185 17.20 -2.97 -0.50
CA MET A 185 17.08 -3.75 -1.74
C MET A 185 18.33 -3.64 -2.59
N SER A 186 18.71 -4.75 -3.22
CA SER A 186 19.66 -4.74 -4.35
C SER A 186 19.05 -4.00 -5.56
N ALA A 187 19.88 -3.69 -6.55
CA ALA A 187 19.41 -3.06 -7.79
C ALA A 187 18.36 -3.94 -8.52
N ALA A 188 18.59 -5.25 -8.57
CA ALA A 188 17.66 -6.22 -9.16
C ALA A 188 16.32 -6.25 -8.40
N GLU A 189 16.36 -6.28 -7.07
CA GLU A 189 15.14 -6.25 -6.24
C GLU A 189 14.36 -4.95 -6.40
N ALA A 190 15.07 -3.82 -6.53
CA ALA A 190 14.46 -2.52 -6.79
C ALA A 190 13.85 -2.45 -8.20
N ALA A 191 14.51 -3.02 -9.22
CA ALA A 191 13.98 -3.13 -10.57
C ALA A 191 12.71 -3.99 -10.63
N GLU A 192 12.70 -5.15 -9.96
CA GLU A 192 11.51 -5.99 -9.82
C GLU A 192 10.38 -5.20 -9.13
N LEU A 193 10.65 -4.56 -7.99
CA LEU A 193 9.64 -3.79 -7.25
C LEU A 193 9.11 -2.60 -8.05
N PHE A 194 9.96 -1.94 -8.84
CA PHE A 194 9.55 -0.86 -9.72
C PHE A 194 8.51 -1.33 -10.72
N VAL A 195 8.75 -2.46 -11.40
CA VAL A 195 7.79 -3.04 -12.36
C VAL A 195 6.47 -3.39 -11.67
N ILE A 196 6.53 -3.99 -10.49
CA ILE A 196 5.33 -4.31 -9.68
C ILE A 196 4.56 -3.02 -9.33
N GLY A 197 5.26 -1.95 -8.96
CA GLY A 197 4.68 -0.64 -8.68
C GLY A 197 4.00 -0.03 -9.90
N GLN A 198 4.61 -0.12 -11.09
CA GLN A 198 3.99 0.35 -12.33
C GLN A 198 2.77 -0.49 -12.71
N ALA A 199 2.79 -1.81 -12.48
CA ALA A 199 1.64 -2.67 -12.69
C ALA A 199 0.46 -2.25 -11.81
N ALA A 200 0.68 -2.06 -10.51
CA ALA A 200 -0.36 -1.55 -9.59
C ALA A 200 -0.84 -0.14 -9.96
N LYS A 201 0.07 0.73 -10.45
CA LYS A 201 -0.29 2.07 -10.94
C LYS A 201 -1.23 1.99 -12.13
N LEU A 202 -0.92 1.13 -13.11
CA LEU A 202 -1.72 0.95 -14.32
C LEU A 202 -3.12 0.41 -13.98
N VAL A 203 -3.19 -0.70 -13.23
CA VAL A 203 -4.47 -1.33 -12.86
C VAL A 203 -5.35 -0.37 -12.06
N SER A 204 -4.79 0.27 -11.03
CA SER A 204 -5.54 1.21 -10.19
C SER A 204 -6.01 2.44 -10.97
N ALA A 205 -5.19 2.97 -11.88
CA ALA A 205 -5.54 4.15 -12.68
C ALA A 205 -6.66 3.83 -13.69
N VAL A 206 -6.54 2.74 -14.45
CA VAL A 206 -7.57 2.31 -15.41
C VAL A 206 -8.89 2.03 -14.70
N THR A 207 -8.84 1.31 -13.58
CA THR A 207 -10.04 1.02 -12.77
C THR A 207 -10.67 2.30 -12.24
N ALA A 208 -9.88 3.22 -11.68
CA ALA A 208 -10.40 4.47 -11.13
C ALA A 208 -11.01 5.39 -12.21
N ALA A 209 -10.38 5.50 -13.38
CA ALA A 209 -10.89 6.30 -14.49
C ALA A 209 -12.31 5.89 -14.92
N GLY A 210 -12.62 4.59 -14.86
CA GLY A 210 -13.95 4.06 -15.19
C GLY A 210 -15.04 4.30 -14.15
N ARG A 211 -14.70 4.81 -12.96
CA ARG A 211 -15.65 4.96 -11.83
C ARG A 211 -16.32 6.33 -11.73
N SER A 212 -15.78 7.37 -12.36
CA SER A 212 -16.26 8.75 -12.23
C SER A 212 -16.46 9.40 -13.59
N ASP A 213 -17.45 10.28 -13.75
CA ASP A 213 -17.68 11.07 -14.96
C ASP A 213 -16.96 12.42 -15.00
N SER A 214 -16.26 12.79 -13.92
CA SER A 214 -15.48 14.03 -13.89
C SER A 214 -14.35 13.99 -14.92
N ALA A 215 -14.36 14.92 -15.89
CA ALA A 215 -13.33 15.02 -16.92
C ALA A 215 -11.92 15.20 -16.32
N LYS A 216 -11.79 16.07 -15.30
CA LYS A 216 -10.51 16.31 -14.61
C LYS A 216 -10.00 15.05 -13.90
N PHE A 217 -10.90 14.28 -13.29
CA PHE A 217 -10.52 13.04 -12.62
C PHE A 217 -10.11 11.96 -13.64
N LYS A 218 -10.85 11.83 -14.75
CA LYS A 218 -10.46 10.94 -15.86
C LYS A 218 -9.09 11.32 -16.40
N GLU A 219 -8.85 12.59 -16.72
CA GLU A 219 -7.56 13.09 -17.20
C GLU A 219 -6.40 12.78 -16.23
N PHE A 220 -6.60 13.00 -14.93
CA PHE A 220 -5.61 12.65 -13.91
C PHE A 220 -5.28 11.15 -13.90
N GLN A 221 -6.29 10.29 -13.97
CA GLN A 221 -6.08 8.84 -13.97
C GLN A 221 -5.49 8.34 -15.30
N GLU A 222 -5.92 8.89 -16.43
CA GLU A 222 -5.37 8.58 -17.76
C GLU A 222 -3.88 8.96 -17.84
N ALA A 223 -3.48 10.11 -17.29
CA ALA A 223 -2.07 10.49 -17.21
C ALA A 223 -1.25 9.51 -16.36
N ARG A 224 -1.79 9.03 -15.23
CA ARG A 224 -1.14 7.96 -14.43
C ARG A 224 -1.01 6.66 -15.22
N ALA A 225 -2.06 6.27 -15.94
CA ALA A 225 -2.07 5.05 -16.74
C ALA A 225 -1.08 5.14 -17.92
N ALA A 226 -1.01 6.28 -18.61
CA ALA A 226 -0.05 6.53 -19.69
C ALA A 226 1.40 6.40 -19.20
N ALA A 227 1.75 7.08 -18.10
CA ALA A 227 3.09 6.98 -17.53
C ALA A 227 3.46 5.54 -17.11
N ALA A 228 2.49 4.76 -16.60
CA ALA A 228 2.72 3.36 -16.27
C ALA A 228 2.92 2.49 -17.52
N ARG A 229 2.16 2.74 -18.59
CA ARG A 229 2.34 2.06 -19.89
C ARG A 229 3.71 2.34 -20.50
N ASP A 230 4.20 3.58 -20.43
CA ASP A 230 5.52 3.94 -20.94
C ASP A 230 6.64 3.17 -20.24
N ALA A 231 6.53 2.99 -18.91
CA ALA A 231 7.49 2.22 -18.14
C ALA A 231 7.38 0.71 -18.42
N LEU A 232 6.16 0.16 -18.40
CA LEU A 232 5.89 -1.26 -18.63
C LEU A 232 6.16 -1.69 -20.07
N GLY A 233 6.08 -0.78 -21.05
CA GLY A 233 6.38 -1.06 -22.45
C GLY A 233 7.84 -1.47 -22.70
N LYS A 234 8.73 -1.23 -21.73
CA LYS A 234 10.12 -1.72 -21.76
C LYS A 234 10.29 -3.13 -21.21
N VAL A 235 9.24 -3.68 -20.59
CA VAL A 235 9.27 -4.97 -19.91
C VAL A 235 8.62 -6.02 -20.80
N GLY A 236 9.41 -6.95 -21.33
CA GLY A 236 8.90 -7.96 -22.29
C GLY A 236 7.73 -8.78 -21.74
N ALA A 237 7.80 -9.14 -20.46
CA ALA A 237 6.77 -9.91 -19.75
C ALA A 237 5.45 -9.15 -19.54
N ALA A 238 5.41 -7.82 -19.69
CA ALA A 238 4.24 -6.99 -19.37
C ALA A 238 3.17 -6.95 -20.48
N SER A 239 3.39 -7.64 -21.61
CA SER A 239 2.52 -7.56 -22.79
C SER A 239 1.04 -7.87 -22.50
N ALA A 240 0.75 -8.90 -21.71
CA ALA A 240 -0.61 -9.29 -21.36
C ALA A 240 -1.31 -8.24 -20.48
N LEU A 241 -0.60 -7.73 -19.46
CA LEU A 241 -1.09 -6.65 -18.61
C LEU A 241 -1.33 -5.34 -19.38
N LEU A 242 -0.46 -5.01 -20.34
CA LEU A 242 -0.63 -3.82 -21.18
C LEU A 242 -1.88 -3.91 -22.05
N ALA A 243 -2.19 -5.11 -22.57
CA ALA A 243 -3.38 -5.37 -23.37
C ALA A 243 -4.66 -5.40 -22.51
N ASN A 244 -4.58 -5.96 -21.30
CA ASN A 244 -5.71 -6.12 -20.39
C ASN A 244 -5.33 -5.76 -18.93
N PRO A 245 -5.44 -4.48 -18.53
CA PRO A 245 -5.00 -3.99 -17.22
C PRO A 245 -5.83 -4.47 -16.01
N THR A 246 -5.74 -5.76 -15.67
CA THR A 246 -6.45 -6.36 -14.53
C THR A 246 -5.48 -6.77 -13.40
N ALA A 247 -6.03 -6.96 -12.20
CA ALA A 247 -5.25 -7.48 -11.07
C ALA A 247 -4.70 -8.89 -11.34
N ASP A 248 -5.44 -9.72 -12.07
CA ASP A 248 -5.00 -11.08 -12.43
C ASP A 248 -3.79 -11.04 -13.37
N GLU A 249 -3.82 -10.19 -14.41
CA GLU A 249 -2.68 -10.02 -15.31
C GLU A 249 -1.47 -9.39 -14.59
N ALA A 250 -1.71 -8.50 -13.62
CA ALA A 250 -0.62 -7.94 -12.82
C ALA A 250 0.01 -8.99 -11.90
N ARG A 251 -0.78 -9.87 -11.29
CA ARG A 251 -0.27 -11.00 -10.50
C ARG A 251 0.45 -12.01 -11.38
N ALA A 252 -0.03 -12.28 -12.59
CA ALA A 252 0.64 -13.11 -13.57
C ALA A 252 2.01 -12.52 -13.97
N LEU A 253 2.08 -11.20 -14.20
CA LEU A 253 3.35 -10.50 -14.43
C LEU A 253 4.30 -10.65 -13.24
N VAL A 254 3.83 -10.43 -12.00
CA VAL A 254 4.65 -10.56 -10.79
C VAL A 254 5.22 -11.98 -10.68
N ALA A 255 4.42 -13.01 -10.94
CA ALA A 255 4.89 -14.40 -10.94
C ALA A 255 5.93 -14.64 -12.04
N ALA A 256 5.74 -14.08 -13.24
CA ALA A 256 6.64 -14.24 -14.36
C ALA A 256 8.02 -13.59 -14.13
N ILE A 257 8.09 -12.46 -13.41
CA ILE A 257 9.34 -11.72 -13.18
C ILE A 257 10.02 -12.05 -11.85
N GLN A 258 9.44 -12.95 -11.04
CA GLN A 258 9.90 -13.21 -9.68
C GLN A 258 11.39 -13.60 -9.66
N GLY A 259 12.21 -12.79 -8.98
CA GLY A 259 13.65 -13.02 -8.84
C GLY A 259 14.48 -12.73 -10.11
N GLN A 260 13.90 -12.17 -11.16
CA GLN A 260 14.63 -11.74 -12.35
C GLN A 260 15.32 -10.39 -12.12
N ASP A 261 16.49 -10.20 -12.74
CA ASP A 261 17.15 -8.90 -12.78
C ASP A 261 16.68 -8.08 -13.98
N LEU A 262 15.73 -7.18 -13.74
CA LEU A 262 15.17 -6.28 -14.75
C LEU A 262 15.95 -4.96 -14.87
N SER A 263 17.13 -4.83 -14.24
CA SER A 263 17.90 -3.59 -14.24
C SER A 263 18.28 -3.13 -15.66
N GLY A 264 18.47 -4.06 -16.60
CA GLY A 264 18.71 -3.74 -18.01
C GLY A 264 17.51 -3.10 -18.72
N GLU A 265 16.28 -3.45 -18.33
CA GLU A 265 15.04 -2.96 -18.94
C GLU A 265 14.57 -1.65 -18.31
N VAL A 266 14.62 -1.56 -16.97
CA VAL A 266 14.02 -0.44 -16.21
C VAL A 266 14.99 0.32 -15.31
N GLY A 267 16.27 -0.07 -15.25
CA GLY A 267 17.24 0.53 -14.32
C GLY A 267 17.39 2.05 -14.50
N GLY A 268 17.34 2.56 -15.73
CA GLY A 268 17.37 4.00 -16.03
C GLY A 268 16.12 4.78 -15.60
N MET A 269 15.06 4.09 -15.16
CA MET A 269 13.83 4.68 -14.63
C MET A 269 13.74 4.60 -13.10
N LEU A 270 14.66 3.88 -12.45
CA LEU A 270 14.66 3.78 -11.00
C LEU A 270 14.89 5.15 -10.37
N PRO A 271 14.14 5.49 -9.30
CA PRO A 271 14.42 6.70 -8.54
C PRO A 271 15.86 6.67 -8.00
N ALA A 272 16.55 7.81 -8.08
CA ALA A 272 17.87 7.95 -7.47
C ALA A 272 17.77 7.79 -5.95
N LYS A 273 18.76 7.17 -5.30
CA LYS A 273 18.73 6.89 -3.85
C LYS A 273 18.58 8.14 -3.00
N ASP A 274 19.17 9.27 -3.41
CA ASP A 274 19.04 10.56 -2.74
C ASP A 274 17.63 11.17 -2.84
N SER A 275 16.80 10.66 -3.76
CA SER A 275 15.41 11.08 -3.94
C SER A 275 14.43 10.32 -3.04
N TYR A 276 14.87 9.26 -2.35
CA TYR A 276 14.02 8.43 -1.50
C TYR A 276 13.36 9.27 -0.41
N LYS A 277 12.10 8.94 -0.09
CA LYS A 277 11.22 9.76 0.75
C LYS A 277 10.73 9.03 1.95
#